data_AF-A0A2A4NKV9-F1
#
_entry.id   AF-A0A2A4NKV9-F1
#
_cell.length_a   1.000
_cell.length_b   1.000
_cell.length_c   1.000
_cell.angle_alpha   90.00
_cell.angle_beta   90.00
_cell.angle_gamma   90.00
#
_symmetry.space_group_name_H-M   'P 1'
#
loop_
_entity.id
_entity.type
_entity.pdbx_description
1 polymer ?
#
loop_
_entity_poly.entity_id
_entity_poly.type
_entity_poly.pdbx_seq_one_letter_code
_entity_poly.pdbx_strand_id
1 'polypeptide(L)'
;MDFKEAESKYFHKYQIITENGDSIQSKESPWTQVNDTFFDANVNNMGMELVSKKNGKLSKIAAPPGYTNYVGNKQYGQWQQRDGNSFWEFYGKYAFMSSMFRMAMFPVRYSYWNDYNRNYYGRGRSYYGPVSNKRNMYGTNSNYTKSNTSSSWNKKPTSFKSRVRSSVSRSATATKSRNARRSAARQSRNTSRYSKSNTRSRSGGFGK
;
A
#
# COMPACT_ATOMS: atom_id res chain seq x y z
N MET A 1 -11.90 4.65 -2.39
CA MET A 1 -11.84 4.08 -3.75
C MET A 1 -13.25 4.01 -4.31
N ASP A 2 -13.37 4.04 -5.63
CA ASP A 2 -14.63 3.87 -6.35
C ASP A 2 -14.37 3.34 -7.77
N PHE A 3 -15.41 2.79 -8.39
CA PHE A 3 -15.41 2.38 -9.80
C PHE A 3 -16.64 2.97 -10.48
N LYS A 4 -16.41 3.75 -11.54
CA LYS A 4 -17.50 4.30 -12.35
C LYS A 4 -17.78 3.35 -13.51
N GLU A 5 -18.84 2.56 -13.39
CA GLU A 5 -19.21 1.53 -14.38
C GLU A 5 -19.42 2.13 -15.77
N ALA A 6 -20.13 3.26 -15.87
CA ALA A 6 -20.40 3.95 -17.14
C ALA A 6 -19.14 4.34 -17.92
N GLU A 7 -18.05 4.64 -17.21
CA GLU A 7 -16.78 5.05 -17.82
C GLU A 7 -15.74 3.92 -17.83
N SER A 8 -16.02 2.78 -17.18
CA SER A 8 -15.06 1.70 -16.91
C SER A 8 -13.74 2.21 -16.29
N LYS A 9 -13.83 3.20 -15.40
CA LYS A 9 -12.67 3.87 -14.78
C LYS A 9 -12.60 3.68 -13.27
N TYR A 10 -11.38 3.56 -12.78
CA TYR A 10 -11.05 3.39 -11.37
C TYR A 10 -10.64 4.72 -10.75
N PHE A 11 -11.15 5.00 -9.55
CA PHE A 11 -10.88 6.27 -8.86
C PHE A 11 -10.44 6.05 -7.42
N HIS A 12 -9.44 6.81 -7.00
CA HIS A 12 -8.99 6.87 -5.62
C HIS A 12 -9.21 8.28 -5.05
N LYS A 13 -9.35 8.32 -3.73
CA LYS A 13 -9.37 9.54 -2.93
C LYS A 13 -8.46 9.28 -1.73
N TYR A 14 -7.65 10.25 -1.37
CA TYR A 14 -6.64 10.12 -0.34
C TYR A 14 -6.85 11.18 0.74
N GLN A 15 -6.50 10.81 1.96
CA GLN A 15 -6.27 11.74 3.04
C GLN A 15 -4.76 11.96 3.14
N ILE A 16 -4.34 13.21 2.97
CA ILE A 16 -2.94 13.63 3.00
C ILE A 16 -2.71 14.28 4.35
N ILE A 17 -1.73 13.77 5.08
CA ILE A 17 -1.35 14.28 6.40
C ILE A 17 0.03 14.89 6.28
N THR A 18 0.15 16.15 6.70
CA THR A 18 1.39 16.92 6.66
C THR A 18 1.67 17.52 8.02
N GLU A 19 2.94 17.59 8.38
CA GLU A 19 3.41 18.21 9.60
C GLU A 19 4.06 19.55 9.23
N ASN A 20 3.55 20.63 9.81
CA ASN A 20 4.02 22.00 9.64
C ASN A 20 4.45 22.52 11.01
N GLY A 21 5.73 22.37 11.34
CA GLY A 21 6.23 22.63 12.70
C GLY A 21 5.52 21.74 13.71
N ASP A 22 4.92 22.33 14.75
CA ASP A 22 4.17 21.60 15.77
C ASP A 22 2.72 21.24 15.36
N SER A 23 2.26 21.71 14.20
CA SER A 23 0.88 21.52 13.74
C SER A 23 0.78 20.37 12.73
N ILE A 24 -0.12 19.43 12.97
CA ILE A 24 -0.45 18.36 12.01
C ILE A 24 -1.74 18.73 11.29
N GLN A 25 -1.67 18.78 9.96
CA GLN A 25 -2.78 19.11 9.08
C GLN A 25 -3.23 17.90 8.28
N SER A 26 -4.53 17.82 8.00
CA SER A 26 -5.13 16.78 7.16
C SER A 26 -5.91 17.43 6.03
N LYS A 27 -5.66 17.00 4.80
CA LYS A 27 -6.39 17.45 3.61
C LYS A 27 -6.86 16.26 2.79
N GLU A 28 -8.10 16.31 2.32
CA GLU A 28 -8.58 15.33 1.36
C GLU A 28 -8.17 15.72 -0.07
N SER A 29 -7.72 14.74 -0.85
CA SER A 29 -7.50 14.92 -2.28
C SER A 29 -8.84 14.96 -3.03
N PRO A 30 -8.88 15.56 -4.24
CA PRO A 30 -9.96 15.27 -5.16
C PRO A 30 -9.95 13.78 -5.56
N TRP A 31 -11.07 13.32 -6.10
CA TRP A 31 -11.13 12.01 -6.75
C TRP A 31 -10.21 12.01 -7.96
N THR A 32 -9.22 11.12 -7.94
CA THR A 32 -8.22 11.01 -8.99
C THR A 32 -8.39 9.69 -9.71
N GLN A 33 -8.43 9.73 -11.04
CA GLN A 33 -8.44 8.52 -11.85
C GLN A 33 -7.10 7.79 -11.68
N VAL A 34 -7.15 6.48 -11.49
CA VAL A 34 -5.98 5.61 -11.43
C VAL A 34 -6.06 4.55 -12.52
N ASN A 35 -4.90 4.01 -12.92
CA ASN A 35 -4.88 2.87 -13.83
C ASN A 35 -5.27 1.56 -13.10
N ASP A 36 -5.62 0.57 -13.89
CA ASP A 36 -6.01 -0.78 -13.44
C ASP A 36 -4.94 -1.44 -12.56
N THR A 37 -3.67 -1.40 -12.96
CA THR A 37 -2.57 -2.03 -12.20
C THR A 37 -2.39 -1.41 -10.82
N PHE A 38 -2.57 -0.09 -10.71
CA PHE A 38 -2.45 0.64 -9.45
C PHE A 38 -3.67 0.39 -8.55
N PHE A 39 -4.87 0.33 -9.12
CA PHE A 39 -6.07 -0.02 -8.36
C PHE A 39 -6.00 -1.46 -7.85
N ASP A 40 -5.63 -2.42 -8.70
CA ASP A 40 -5.45 -3.84 -8.37
C ASP A 40 -4.44 -4.01 -7.21
N ALA A 41 -3.28 -3.35 -7.29
CA ALA A 41 -2.27 -3.39 -6.23
C ALA A 41 -2.74 -2.82 -4.88
N ASN A 42 -3.76 -1.95 -4.89
CA ASN A 42 -4.23 -1.24 -3.70
C ASN A 42 -5.64 -1.60 -3.27
N VAL A 43 -6.35 -2.47 -3.99
CA VAL A 43 -7.76 -2.80 -3.68
C VAL A 43 -7.95 -3.40 -2.28
N ASN A 44 -6.88 -3.93 -1.69
CA ASN A 44 -6.84 -4.47 -0.32
C ASN A 44 -6.31 -3.48 0.72
N ASN A 45 -5.85 -2.30 0.31
CA ASN A 45 -5.17 -1.31 1.15
C ASN A 45 -6.08 -0.12 1.54
N MET A 46 -7.40 -0.21 1.35
CA MET A 46 -8.31 0.85 1.78
C MET A 46 -8.21 1.06 3.29
N GLY A 47 -8.16 2.34 3.69
CA GLY A 47 -7.99 2.74 5.08
C GLY A 47 -6.57 2.57 5.60
N MET A 48 -5.62 2.18 4.75
CA MET A 48 -4.20 2.10 5.11
C MET A 48 -3.44 3.32 4.60
N GLU A 49 -2.32 3.62 5.25
CA GLU A 49 -1.28 4.49 4.73
C GLU A 49 -0.65 3.80 3.51
N LEU A 50 -0.65 4.45 2.35
CA LEU A 50 -0.03 3.92 1.12
C LEU A 50 1.38 4.46 0.91
N VAL A 51 1.61 5.68 1.40
CA VAL A 51 2.86 6.41 1.23
C VAL A 51 3.16 7.16 2.50
N SER A 52 4.40 7.09 2.94
CA SER A 52 4.94 7.92 4.02
C SER A 52 6.33 8.41 3.68
N LYS A 53 6.66 9.58 4.21
CA LYS A 53 8.02 10.12 4.21
C LYS A 53 8.44 10.27 5.66
N LYS A 54 9.56 9.64 6.02
CA LYS A 54 10.16 9.74 7.36
C LYS A 54 11.65 9.99 7.19
N ASN A 55 12.17 11.03 7.85
CA ASN A 55 13.59 11.40 7.81
C ASN A 55 14.15 11.46 6.37
N GLY A 56 13.39 12.08 5.45
CA GLY A 56 13.77 12.16 4.03
C GLY A 56 13.51 10.90 3.19
N LYS A 57 13.33 9.73 3.82
CA LYS A 57 13.11 8.46 3.11
C LYS A 57 11.62 8.27 2.78
N LEU A 58 11.35 8.09 1.48
CA LEU A 58 10.01 7.76 0.98
C LEU A 58 9.76 6.24 1.07
N SER A 59 8.66 5.86 1.69
CA SER A 59 8.12 4.49 1.70
C SER A 59 6.81 4.46 0.92
N LYS A 60 6.63 3.44 0.09
CA LYS A 60 5.38 3.15 -0.63
C LYS A 60 4.75 1.83 -0.17
N ILE A 61 5.16 1.36 1.00
CA ILE A 61 4.72 0.10 1.58
C ILE A 61 3.48 0.40 2.41
N ALA A 62 2.42 -0.38 2.18
CA ALA A 62 1.15 -0.11 2.83
C ALA A 62 1.19 -0.53 4.31
N ALA A 63 0.79 0.36 5.21
CA ALA A 63 0.81 0.14 6.65
C ALA A 63 -0.43 0.76 7.33
N PRO A 64 -0.77 0.38 8.57
CA PRO A 64 -1.86 1.03 9.29
C PRO A 64 -1.57 2.53 9.47
N PRO A 65 -2.58 3.40 9.38
CA PRO A 65 -2.38 4.85 9.46
C PRO A 65 -1.65 5.27 10.73
N GLY A 66 -0.61 6.09 10.57
CA GLY A 66 0.15 6.68 11.66
C GLY A 66 1.21 5.77 12.29
N TYR A 67 1.28 4.49 11.92
CA TYR A 67 2.31 3.57 12.45
C TYR A 67 3.73 3.98 12.07
N THR A 68 3.92 4.55 10.87
CA THR A 68 5.26 4.89 10.37
C THR A 68 5.87 6.08 11.10
N ASN A 69 5.10 7.14 11.31
CA ASN A 69 5.60 8.44 11.77
C ASN A 69 5.25 8.77 13.22
N TYR A 70 4.07 8.34 13.71
CA TYR A 70 3.49 8.90 14.93
C TYR A 70 3.40 7.89 16.07
N VAL A 71 2.91 6.68 15.81
CA VAL A 71 2.81 5.63 16.85
C VAL A 71 4.19 5.16 17.26
N GLY A 72 4.43 5.09 18.57
CA GLY A 72 5.71 4.68 19.14
C GLY A 72 6.76 5.79 19.20
N ASN A 73 6.46 6.99 18.67
CA ASN A 73 7.31 8.16 18.81
C ASN A 73 6.89 8.99 20.03
N LYS A 74 7.79 9.06 21.03
CA LYS A 74 7.58 9.74 22.32
C LYS A 74 7.26 11.23 22.20
N GLN A 75 7.53 11.87 21.06
CA GLN A 75 7.13 13.26 20.83
C GLN A 75 5.60 13.43 20.78
N TYR A 76 4.89 12.43 20.25
CA TYR A 76 3.45 12.53 20.00
C TYR A 76 2.58 11.85 21.07
N GLY A 77 3.16 10.95 21.86
CA GLY A 77 2.39 10.16 22.81
C GLY A 77 3.20 9.14 23.57
N GLN A 78 2.50 8.25 24.24
CA GLN A 78 3.10 7.21 25.07
C GLN A 78 2.28 5.92 25.05
N TRP A 79 2.92 4.82 25.47
CA TRP A 79 2.24 3.55 25.68
C TRP A 79 1.60 3.56 27.07
N GLN A 80 0.27 3.42 27.12
CA GLN A 80 -0.46 3.26 28.36
C GLN A 80 -0.78 1.80 28.61
N GLN A 81 -0.71 1.38 29.87
CA GLN A 81 -1.08 0.03 30.29
C GLN A 81 -2.46 0.06 30.95
N ARG A 82 -3.38 -0.77 30.47
CA ARG A 82 -4.68 -1.05 31.10
C ARG A 82 -5.02 -2.53 30.92
N ASP A 83 -5.45 -3.18 31.98
CA ASP A 83 -5.93 -4.58 31.97
C ASP A 83 -4.98 -5.55 31.25
N GLY A 84 -3.69 -5.49 31.60
CA GLY A 84 -2.65 -6.35 31.02
C GLY A 84 -2.32 -6.09 29.55
N ASN A 85 -2.92 -5.08 28.91
CA ASN A 85 -2.65 -4.68 27.55
C ASN A 85 -2.04 -3.28 27.50
N SER A 86 -1.05 -3.09 26.62
CA SER A 86 -0.50 -1.76 26.34
C SER A 86 -1.06 -1.21 25.03
N PHE A 87 -1.50 0.05 25.03
CA PHE A 87 -2.01 0.74 23.84
C PHE A 87 -1.38 2.13 23.70
N TRP A 88 -1.34 2.63 22.46
CA TRP A 88 -0.80 3.95 22.18
C TRP A 88 -1.82 5.04 22.52
N GLU A 89 -1.38 6.03 23.27
CA GLU A 89 -2.16 7.23 23.59
C GLU A 89 -1.40 8.47 23.11
N PHE A 90 -2.05 9.30 22.30
CA PHE A 90 -1.52 10.60 21.91
C PHE A 90 -1.63 11.60 23.06
N TYR A 91 -0.64 12.49 23.20
CA TYR A 91 -0.72 13.61 24.13
C TYR A 91 -1.89 14.55 23.77
N GLY A 92 -2.39 15.31 24.73
CA GLY A 92 -3.58 16.17 24.55
C GLY A 92 -3.53 17.06 23.30
N LYS A 93 -2.38 17.71 23.04
CA LYS A 93 -2.16 18.52 21.82
C LYS A 93 -2.31 17.75 20.49
N TYR A 94 -2.23 16.42 20.54
CA TYR A 94 -2.33 15.49 19.42
C TYR A 94 -3.57 14.58 19.53
N ALA A 95 -4.48 14.83 20.48
CA ALA A 95 -5.64 13.96 20.73
C ALA A 95 -6.54 13.80 19.49
N PHE A 96 -6.60 14.82 18.62
CA PHE A 96 -7.35 14.73 17.35
C PHE A 96 -6.83 13.63 16.42
N MET A 97 -5.57 13.24 16.53
CA MET A 97 -4.99 12.14 15.75
C MET A 97 -5.65 10.81 16.09
N SER A 98 -6.11 10.63 17.34
CA SER A 98 -6.89 9.46 17.74
C SER A 98 -8.20 9.33 16.95
N SER A 99 -8.84 10.46 16.64
CA SER A 99 -10.04 10.48 15.79
C SER A 99 -9.66 10.29 14.32
N MET A 100 -8.65 11.03 13.85
CA MET A 100 -8.18 10.99 12.46
C MET A 100 -7.75 9.57 12.01
N PHE A 101 -6.99 8.88 12.85
CA PHE A 101 -6.57 7.49 12.63
C PHE A 101 -7.53 6.46 13.22
N ARG A 102 -8.69 6.91 13.70
CA ARG A 102 -9.75 6.06 14.26
C ARG A 102 -9.28 5.13 15.39
N MET A 103 -8.24 5.55 16.09
CA MET A 103 -7.65 4.83 17.23
C MET A 103 -8.52 4.91 18.48
N ALA A 104 -9.43 5.90 18.58
CA ALA A 104 -10.43 5.94 19.64
C ALA A 104 -11.34 4.70 19.63
N MET A 105 -11.66 4.19 18.43
CA MET A 105 -12.50 3.02 18.24
C MET A 105 -11.68 1.73 18.01
N PHE A 106 -10.47 1.86 17.47
CA PHE A 106 -9.53 0.75 17.27
C PHE A 106 -8.18 1.09 17.91
N PRO A 107 -8.05 0.97 19.24
CA PRO A 107 -6.82 1.29 19.94
C PRO A 107 -5.65 0.50 19.38
N VAL A 108 -4.52 1.19 19.17
CA VAL A 108 -3.30 0.56 18.68
C VAL A 108 -2.63 -0.17 19.81
N ARG A 109 -2.64 -1.50 19.77
CA ARG A 109 -1.98 -2.33 20.77
C ARG A 109 -0.47 -2.37 20.53
N TYR A 110 0.29 -2.36 21.61
CA TYR A 110 1.75 -2.45 21.57
C TYR A 110 2.23 -3.70 20.86
N SER A 111 1.60 -4.86 21.10
CA SER A 111 1.95 -6.11 20.43
C SER A 111 1.85 -6.01 18.91
N TYR A 112 0.83 -5.33 18.40
CA TYR A 112 0.60 -5.17 16.96
C TYR A 112 1.60 -4.20 16.34
N TRP A 113 1.89 -3.10 17.03
CA TRP A 113 2.91 -2.16 16.60
C TRP A 113 4.32 -2.74 16.67
N ASN A 114 4.63 -3.51 17.70
CA ASN A 114 5.92 -4.17 17.87
C ASN A 114 6.16 -5.20 16.76
N ASP A 115 5.15 -6.00 16.40
CA ASP A 115 5.26 -6.90 15.25
C ASP A 115 5.50 -6.13 13.94
N TYR A 116 4.73 -5.07 13.68
CA TYR A 116 4.97 -4.18 12.53
C TYR A 116 6.42 -3.65 12.50
N ASN A 117 6.85 -3.04 13.60
CA ASN A 117 8.13 -2.34 13.69
C ASN A 117 9.31 -3.32 13.53
N ARG A 118 9.19 -4.53 14.08
CA ARG A 118 10.26 -5.54 14.02
C ARG A 118 10.27 -6.32 12.71
N ASN A 119 9.10 -6.65 12.17
CA ASN A 119 8.98 -7.65 11.11
C ASN A 119 8.58 -7.13 9.73
N TYR A 120 8.07 -5.91 9.64
CA TYR A 120 7.52 -5.34 8.41
C TYR A 120 8.17 -4.02 8.05
N TYR A 121 8.36 -3.14 9.04
CA TYR A 121 8.99 -1.85 8.84
C TYR A 121 10.42 -2.02 8.31
N GLY A 122 10.73 -1.32 7.22
CA GLY A 122 12.03 -1.41 6.54
C GLY A 122 12.28 -2.69 5.73
N ARG A 123 11.38 -3.69 5.76
CA ARG A 123 11.55 -4.98 5.07
C ARG A 123 10.79 -5.12 3.75
N GLY A 124 10.17 -4.05 3.25
CA GLY A 124 9.44 -4.12 1.98
C GLY A 124 8.06 -4.79 2.05
N ARG A 125 7.53 -5.06 3.25
CA ARG A 125 6.30 -5.87 3.43
C ARG A 125 5.16 -5.03 3.99
N SER A 126 4.00 -5.09 3.34
CA SER A 126 2.78 -4.46 3.86
C SER A 126 2.30 -5.17 5.12
N TYR A 127 1.79 -4.41 6.08
CA TYR A 127 1.28 -4.94 7.34
C TYR A 127 -0.22 -4.68 7.48
N TYR A 128 -0.97 -5.76 7.70
CA TYR A 128 -2.43 -5.70 7.86
C TYR A 128 -2.87 -5.98 9.30
N GLY A 129 -1.93 -6.10 10.24
CA GLY A 129 -2.25 -6.49 11.62
C GLY A 129 -2.54 -7.99 11.76
N PRO A 130 -2.86 -8.41 12.99
CA PRO A 130 -3.22 -9.80 13.28
C PRO A 130 -4.49 -10.21 12.56
N VAL A 131 -4.62 -11.52 12.33
CA VAL A 131 -5.81 -12.13 11.76
C VAL A 131 -6.71 -12.63 12.90
N SER A 132 -7.95 -12.17 12.92
CA SER A 132 -9.00 -12.68 13.80
C SER A 132 -10.22 -13.04 12.97
N ASN A 133 -10.81 -14.22 13.20
CA ASN A 133 -11.98 -14.70 12.45
C ASN A 133 -11.80 -14.62 10.92
N LYS A 134 -10.62 -15.04 10.43
CA LYS A 134 -10.21 -15.00 9.01
C LYS A 134 -10.18 -13.59 8.40
N ARG A 135 -10.07 -12.54 9.22
CA ARG A 135 -10.00 -11.13 8.79
C ARG A 135 -8.83 -10.43 9.43
N ASN A 136 -8.14 -9.63 8.63
CA ASN A 136 -7.06 -8.78 9.13
C ASN A 136 -7.63 -7.61 9.95
N MET A 137 -6.84 -7.11 10.91
CA MET A 137 -7.18 -5.92 11.70
C MET A 137 -7.27 -4.65 10.84
N TYR A 138 -6.44 -4.55 9.80
CA TYR A 138 -6.35 -3.40 8.88
C TYR A 138 -6.52 -3.83 7.41
N GLY A 139 -6.77 -2.84 6.54
CA GLY A 139 -7.00 -3.05 5.10
C GLY A 139 -8.47 -3.18 4.72
N THR A 140 -8.77 -3.29 3.42
CA THR A 140 -10.12 -3.09 2.87
C THR A 140 -11.21 -3.98 3.48
N ASN A 141 -10.88 -5.22 3.84
CA ASN A 141 -11.85 -6.17 4.36
C ASN A 141 -11.96 -6.16 5.90
N SER A 142 -11.14 -5.35 6.57
CA SER A 142 -11.06 -5.27 8.03
C SER A 142 -12.26 -4.55 8.66
N ASN A 143 -12.49 -4.82 9.94
CA ASN A 143 -13.48 -4.07 10.72
C ASN A 143 -13.06 -2.60 10.87
N TYR A 144 -11.76 -2.34 10.94
CA TYR A 144 -11.20 -0.98 10.92
C TYR A 144 -11.71 -0.21 9.71
N THR A 145 -11.57 -0.75 8.49
CA THR A 145 -12.00 -0.02 7.29
C THR A 145 -13.52 -0.04 7.10
N LYS A 146 -14.20 -1.16 7.39
CA LYS A 146 -15.65 -1.29 7.16
C LYS A 146 -16.51 -0.37 8.02
N SER A 147 -16.05 -0.05 9.22
CA SER A 147 -16.73 0.87 10.13
C SER A 147 -16.66 2.33 9.69
N ASN A 148 -15.88 2.66 8.66
CA ASN A 148 -15.95 3.97 8.02
C ASN A 148 -17.13 4.02 7.03
N THR A 149 -18.30 4.44 7.51
CA THR A 149 -19.54 4.51 6.72
C THR A 149 -19.56 5.64 5.70
N SER A 150 -18.69 6.65 5.80
CA SER A 150 -18.63 7.77 4.86
C SER A 150 -17.94 7.39 3.53
N SER A 151 -17.16 6.31 3.52
CA SER A 151 -16.46 5.80 2.34
C SER A 151 -17.42 5.33 1.23
N SER A 152 -17.29 5.89 0.02
CA SER A 152 -18.08 5.46 -1.16
C SER A 152 -18.00 3.95 -1.36
N TRP A 153 -16.79 3.37 -1.29
CA TRP A 153 -16.58 1.94 -1.43
C TRP A 153 -17.38 1.12 -0.42
N ASN A 154 -17.41 1.53 0.85
CA ASN A 154 -18.07 0.77 1.90
C ASN A 154 -19.59 0.74 1.72
N LYS A 155 -20.17 1.84 1.21
CA LYS A 155 -21.59 1.97 0.89
C LYS A 155 -22.04 1.06 -0.27
N LYS A 156 -21.13 0.59 -1.13
CA LYS A 156 -21.48 -0.29 -2.26
C LYS A 156 -21.82 -1.72 -1.79
N PRO A 157 -22.74 -2.41 -2.48
CA PRO A 157 -23.08 -3.79 -2.16
C PRO A 157 -21.91 -4.75 -2.41
N THR A 158 -21.94 -5.92 -1.76
CA THR A 158 -20.90 -6.95 -1.90
C THR A 158 -20.77 -7.44 -3.35
N SER A 159 -21.88 -7.58 -4.07
CA SER A 159 -21.90 -7.98 -5.48
C SER A 159 -21.13 -6.99 -6.37
N PHE A 160 -21.32 -5.69 -6.15
CA PHE A 160 -20.55 -4.64 -6.82
C PHE A 160 -19.06 -4.77 -6.53
N LYS A 161 -18.66 -4.85 -5.26
CA LYS A 161 -17.26 -4.99 -4.86
C LYS A 161 -16.59 -6.23 -5.49
N SER A 162 -17.31 -7.34 -5.54
CA SER A 162 -16.85 -8.58 -6.18
C SER A 162 -16.63 -8.39 -7.69
N ARG A 163 -17.61 -7.83 -8.40
CA ARG A 163 -17.51 -7.54 -9.84
C ARG A 163 -16.33 -6.61 -10.15
N VAL A 164 -16.13 -5.55 -9.36
CA VAL A 164 -15.00 -4.62 -9.52
C VAL A 164 -13.66 -5.33 -9.33
N ARG A 165 -13.52 -6.16 -8.29
CA ARG A 165 -12.30 -6.95 -8.04
C ARG A 165 -11.99 -7.89 -9.20
N SER A 166 -13.00 -8.60 -9.70
CA SER A 166 -12.83 -9.50 -10.85
C SER A 166 -12.52 -8.72 -12.14
N SER A 167 -13.12 -7.55 -12.34
CA SER A 167 -12.85 -6.68 -13.50
C SER A 167 -11.41 -6.15 -13.48
N VAL A 168 -10.99 -5.55 -12.35
CA VAL A 168 -9.65 -4.96 -12.23
C VAL A 168 -8.53 -5.99 -12.30
N SER A 169 -8.71 -7.17 -11.71
CA SER A 169 -7.70 -8.24 -11.76
C SER A 169 -7.45 -8.69 -13.21
N ARG A 170 -8.52 -8.82 -14.01
CA ARG A 170 -8.44 -9.16 -15.44
C ARG A 170 -7.77 -8.07 -16.26
N SER A 171 -8.19 -6.82 -16.10
CA SER A 171 -7.61 -5.69 -16.85
C SER A 171 -6.14 -5.47 -16.46
N ALA A 172 -5.81 -5.47 -15.17
CA ALA A 172 -4.44 -5.34 -14.67
C ALA A 172 -3.54 -6.45 -15.20
N THR A 173 -4.01 -7.70 -15.26
CA THR A 173 -3.26 -8.82 -15.85
C THR A 173 -3.00 -8.60 -17.33
N ALA A 174 -4.01 -8.17 -18.10
CA ALA A 174 -3.86 -7.86 -19.51
C ALA A 174 -2.90 -6.67 -19.75
N THR A 175 -2.87 -5.68 -18.84
CA THR A 175 -1.96 -4.54 -18.92
C THR A 175 -0.52 -4.94 -18.57
N LYS A 176 -0.34 -5.74 -17.51
CA LYS A 176 0.97 -6.33 -17.14
C LYS A 176 1.55 -7.17 -18.28
N SER A 177 0.74 -8.02 -18.92
CA SER A 177 1.20 -8.87 -20.03
C SER A 177 1.57 -8.06 -21.27
N ARG A 178 0.79 -7.04 -21.63
CA ARG A 178 1.12 -6.09 -22.70
C ARG A 178 2.43 -5.35 -22.43
N ASN A 179 2.65 -4.91 -21.19
CA ASN A 179 3.90 -4.26 -20.81
C ASN A 179 5.09 -5.23 -20.85
N ALA A 180 4.94 -6.46 -20.40
CA ALA A 180 5.98 -7.48 -20.49
C ALA A 180 6.39 -7.78 -21.94
N ARG A 181 5.41 -7.92 -22.85
CA ARG A 181 5.67 -8.10 -24.29
C ARG A 181 6.42 -6.92 -24.90
N ARG A 182 6.04 -5.69 -24.52
CA ARG A 182 6.74 -4.46 -24.96
C ARG A 182 8.18 -4.40 -24.45
N SER A 183 8.44 -4.82 -23.21
CA SER A 183 9.79 -4.90 -22.65
C SER A 183 10.63 -5.94 -23.37
N ALA A 184 10.08 -7.14 -23.64
CA ALA A 184 10.76 -8.19 -24.40
C ALA A 184 11.09 -7.76 -25.84
N ALA A 185 10.16 -7.08 -26.53
CA ALA A 185 10.39 -6.55 -27.87
C ALA A 185 11.41 -5.39 -27.91
N ARG A 186 11.61 -4.68 -26.79
CA ARG A 186 12.69 -3.68 -26.64
C ARG A 186 14.04 -4.34 -26.38
N GLN A 187 14.05 -5.47 -25.66
CA GLN A 187 15.26 -6.23 -25.38
C GLN A 187 15.78 -6.97 -26.61
N SER A 188 14.91 -7.52 -27.46
CA SER A 188 15.31 -8.15 -28.73
C SER A 188 15.87 -7.17 -29.78
N ARG A 189 15.50 -5.88 -29.69
CA ARG A 189 16.05 -4.81 -30.53
C ARG A 189 17.42 -4.31 -30.07
N ASN A 190 17.85 -4.66 -28.84
CA ASN A 190 19.12 -4.21 -28.27
C ASN A 190 20.23 -5.28 -28.32
N THR A 191 19.94 -6.47 -28.86
CA THR A 191 20.90 -7.57 -29.01
C THR A 191 21.56 -7.61 -30.40
N SER A 192 21.39 -6.60 -31.24
CA SER A 192 21.97 -6.52 -32.60
C SER A 192 23.22 -5.62 -32.71
N ARG A 193 23.95 -5.38 -31.60
CA ARG A 193 25.25 -4.70 -31.62
C ARG A 193 26.28 -5.38 -30.71
N TYR A 194 26.70 -6.58 -31.10
CA TYR A 194 28.09 -7.00 -30.91
C TYR A 194 28.51 -7.87 -32.11
N SER A 195 28.82 -7.19 -33.20
CA SER A 195 29.74 -7.72 -34.20
C SER A 195 31.15 -7.64 -33.63
N LYS A 196 31.69 -8.80 -33.22
CA LYS A 196 33.15 -8.98 -33.20
C LYS A 196 33.46 -10.33 -33.83
N SER A 197 33.82 -10.21 -35.11
CA SER A 197 34.72 -11.08 -35.86
C SER A 197 35.57 -11.97 -34.97
N ASN A 198 35.49 -13.29 -35.20
CA ASN A 198 36.69 -14.11 -35.22
C ASN A 198 36.51 -15.22 -36.25
N THR A 199 36.91 -14.93 -37.48
CA THR A 199 37.34 -15.94 -38.44
C THR A 199 38.52 -16.69 -37.81
N ARG A 200 38.34 -17.99 -37.55
CA ARG A 200 39.47 -18.90 -37.37
C ARG A 200 39.20 -20.16 -38.18
N SER A 201 39.44 -20.05 -39.48
CA SER A 201 39.79 -21.17 -40.32
C SER A 201 41.03 -21.86 -39.75
N ARG A 202 40.94 -23.17 -39.52
CA ARG A 202 42.10 -24.04 -39.33
C ARG A 202 42.06 -25.12 -40.39
N SER A 203 42.91 -24.90 -41.39
CA SER A 203 43.42 -25.88 -42.34
C SER A 203 44.55 -26.71 -41.69
N GLY A 204 44.72 -27.94 -42.16
CA GLY A 204 45.85 -28.86 -41.89
C GLY A 204 45.56 -29.89 -40.80
N GLY A 205 45.77 -31.20 -40.97
CA GLY A 205 46.47 -31.97 -42.00
C GLY A 205 46.49 -33.46 -41.62
N PHE A 206 47.08 -34.26 -42.51
CA PHE A 206 47.23 -35.72 -42.60
C PHE A 206 47.68 -36.55 -41.37
N GLY A 207 47.37 -37.86 -41.43
CA GLY A 207 48.11 -39.00 -40.82
C GLY A 207 47.29 -39.77 -39.77
N LYS A 208 47.21 -41.10 -39.72
CA LYS A 208 47.92 -42.24 -40.34
C LYS A 208 46.96 -43.43 -40.40
#